data_AF-A0A935KSW5-F1
#
_entry.id   AF-A0A935KSW5-F1
#
_cell.length_a   1.000
_cell.length_b   1.000
_cell.length_c   1.000
_cell.angle_alpha   90.00
_cell.angle_beta   90.00
_cell.angle_gamma   90.00
#
_symmetry.space_group_name_H-M   'P 1'
#
loop_
_entity.id
_entity.type
_entity.pdbx_description
1 polymer ?
#
loop_
_entity_poly.entity_id
_entity_poly.type
_entity_poly.pdbx_seq_one_letter_code
_entity_poly.pdbx_strand_id
1 'polypeptide(L)'
;MPSKKGIEFIICDHHQPPDEIPDALAVIDVHRKDDEYPYKDLCGTGVAYKLATAVAVKLGKPDLTNKYLDLVAVATASDIVPMTDENRILVKEGLKLLNTNPRNSITRLIELSGLESKTITTSNIVFTLAQNKCCRQNG
;
A
#
# COMPACT_ATOMS: atom_id res chain seq x y z
N MET A 1 2.55 -8.47 27.87
CA MET A 1 1.82 -9.75 27.87
C MET A 1 1.41 -10.04 26.43
N PRO A 2 1.99 -11.05 25.76
CA PRO A 2 1.49 -11.47 24.45
C PRO A 2 -0.02 -11.69 24.55
N SER A 3 -0.74 -11.50 23.44
CA SER A 3 -2.20 -11.65 23.39
C SER A 3 -2.65 -12.84 24.24
N LYS A 4 -3.81 -12.78 24.93
CA LYS A 4 -4.29 -13.85 25.83
C LYS A 4 -4.33 -15.27 25.21
N LYS A 5 -4.07 -15.39 23.89
CA LYS A 5 -3.98 -16.62 23.10
C LYS A 5 -2.56 -17.04 22.70
N GLY A 6 -1.51 -16.34 23.16
CA GLY A 6 -0.11 -16.66 22.86
C GLY A 6 0.33 -16.37 21.42
N ILE A 7 -0.38 -15.49 20.71
CA ILE A 7 -0.07 -15.13 19.31
C ILE A 7 0.81 -13.90 19.29
N GLU A 8 1.98 -14.01 18.65
CA GLU A 8 2.85 -12.90 18.29
C GLU A 8 2.36 -12.24 16.98
N PHE A 9 2.43 -10.92 16.92
CA PHE A 9 2.00 -10.17 15.74
C PHE A 9 2.85 -8.91 15.55
N ILE A 10 2.98 -8.52 14.29
CA ILE A 10 3.60 -7.27 13.87
C ILE A 10 2.49 -6.37 13.34
N ILE A 11 2.45 -5.12 13.81
CA ILE A 11 1.53 -4.10 13.31
C ILE A 11 2.26 -3.28 12.25
N CYS A 12 1.62 -3.07 11.09
CA CYS A 12 2.05 -2.07 10.11
C CYS A 12 0.93 -1.04 9.97
N ASP A 13 1.25 0.21 10.24
CA ASP A 13 0.30 1.31 10.16
C ASP A 13 0.99 2.59 9.64
N HIS A 14 0.20 3.63 9.37
CA HIS A 14 0.64 4.93 8.91
C HIS A 14 -0.28 6.07 9.38
N HIS A 15 -1.21 5.77 10.29
CA HIS A 15 -2.03 6.80 10.93
C HIS A 15 -1.25 7.48 12.07
N GLN A 16 -1.83 8.52 12.69
CA GLN A 16 -1.24 9.08 13.90
C GLN A 16 -1.36 8.07 15.04
N PRO A 17 -0.25 7.58 15.62
CA PRO A 17 -0.33 6.60 16.68
C PRO A 17 -0.86 7.25 17.96
N PRO A 18 -1.57 6.48 18.81
CA PRO A 18 -1.90 6.91 20.17
C PRO A 18 -0.63 7.12 21.01
N ASP A 19 -0.77 7.79 22.15
CA ASP A 19 0.37 8.02 23.06
C ASP A 19 1.00 6.72 23.59
N GLU A 20 0.18 5.69 23.80
CA GLU A 20 0.62 4.36 24.20
C GLU A 20 0.61 3.40 23.00
N ILE A 21 1.78 2.86 22.65
CA ILE A 21 1.90 1.89 21.56
C ILE A 21 1.40 0.51 22.01
N PRO A 22 0.63 -0.21 21.17
CA PRO A 22 0.13 -1.54 21.51
C PRO A 22 1.24 -2.55 21.81
N ASP A 23 0.97 -3.47 22.74
CA ASP A 23 1.85 -4.60 23.03
C ASP A 23 1.85 -5.60 21.85
N ALA A 24 2.91 -5.55 21.05
CA ALA A 24 3.11 -6.35 19.85
C ALA A 24 4.59 -6.72 19.73
N LEU A 25 4.92 -7.73 18.91
CA LEU A 25 6.32 -8.09 18.65
C LEU A 25 7.07 -6.93 18.01
N ALA A 26 6.40 -6.20 17.10
CA ALA A 26 6.88 -4.95 16.54
C ALA A 26 5.69 -4.10 16.05
N VAL A 27 5.86 -2.79 16.07
CA VAL A 27 4.94 -1.81 15.47
C VAL A 27 5.74 -0.97 14.48
N ILE A 28 5.38 -1.05 13.20
CA ILE A 28 6.04 -0.36 12.11
C ILE A 28 5.09 0.73 11.64
N ASP A 29 5.39 1.97 12.00
CA ASP A 29 4.58 3.13 11.68
C ASP A 29 5.48 4.36 11.58
N VAL A 30 5.37 5.05 10.45
CA VAL A 30 6.20 6.22 10.10
C VAL A 30 5.94 7.41 11.00
N HIS A 31 4.77 7.50 11.65
CA HIS A 31 4.40 8.60 12.54
C HIS A 31 4.70 8.33 14.01
N ARG A 32 5.35 7.20 14.34
CA ARG A 32 5.88 6.98 15.68
C ARG A 32 6.86 8.08 16.06
N LYS A 33 6.79 8.52 17.32
CA LYS A 33 7.64 9.58 17.88
C LYS A 33 9.13 9.24 17.81
N ASP A 34 9.46 7.95 17.86
CA ASP A 34 10.82 7.41 17.83
C ASP A 34 11.24 6.87 16.44
N ASP A 35 10.43 7.07 15.39
CA ASP A 35 10.77 6.60 14.05
C ASP A 35 11.70 7.57 13.31
N GLU A 36 12.84 7.05 12.87
CA GLU A 36 13.87 7.79 12.13
C GLU A 36 13.72 7.67 10.60
N TYR A 37 12.70 6.96 10.10
CA TYR A 37 12.53 6.78 8.66
C TYR A 37 12.27 8.14 7.98
N PRO A 38 13.01 8.51 6.91
CA PRO A 38 13.04 9.88 6.41
C PRO A 38 11.75 10.30 5.72
N TYR A 39 10.99 9.35 5.15
CA TYR A 39 9.78 9.65 4.39
C TYR A 39 8.52 9.25 5.16
N LYS A 40 7.71 10.25 5.52
CA LYS A 40 6.60 10.10 6.47
C LYS A 40 5.21 9.94 5.83
N ASP A 41 5.14 9.97 4.51
CA ASP A 41 3.88 10.04 3.77
C ASP A 41 3.50 8.69 3.11
N LEU A 42 4.09 7.57 3.53
CA LEU A 42 3.72 6.25 3.02
C LEU A 42 2.29 5.90 3.45
N CYS A 43 1.47 5.36 2.53
CA CYS A 43 0.22 4.70 2.91
C CYS A 43 0.49 3.38 3.65
N GLY A 44 -0.51 2.80 4.31
CA GLY A 44 -0.34 1.52 5.03
C GLY A 44 0.20 0.38 4.15
N THR A 45 -0.25 0.31 2.88
CA THR A 45 0.30 -0.66 1.91
C THR A 45 1.75 -0.33 1.54
N GLY A 46 2.12 0.94 1.50
CA GLY A 46 3.50 1.39 1.29
C GLY A 46 4.42 0.94 2.44
N VAL A 47 3.96 1.08 3.69
CA VAL A 47 4.69 0.58 4.87
C VAL A 47 4.86 -0.94 4.82
N ALA A 48 3.78 -1.67 4.51
CA ALA A 48 3.83 -3.13 4.34
C ALA A 48 4.77 -3.56 3.19
N TYR A 49 4.77 -2.82 2.08
CA TYR A 49 5.69 -3.04 0.96
C TYR A 49 7.15 -2.86 1.39
N LYS A 50 7.46 -1.81 2.16
CA LYS A 50 8.81 -1.58 2.70
C LYS A 50 9.28 -2.70 3.63
N LEU A 51 8.40 -3.18 4.51
CA LEU A 51 8.70 -4.35 5.32
C LEU A 51 9.00 -5.57 4.45
N ALA A 52 8.15 -5.87 3.47
CA ALA A 52 8.34 -7.00 2.57
C ALA A 52 9.65 -6.88 1.77
N THR A 53 10.01 -5.67 1.32
CA THR A 53 11.27 -5.41 0.63
C THR A 53 12.47 -5.63 1.55
N ALA A 54 12.41 -5.17 2.81
CA ALA A 54 13.48 -5.41 3.78
C ALA A 54 13.69 -6.91 4.05
N VAL A 55 12.60 -7.69 4.15
CA VAL A 55 12.68 -9.16 4.26
C VAL A 55 13.28 -9.76 2.99
N ALA A 56 12.85 -9.33 1.82
CA ALA A 56 13.34 -9.83 0.54
C ALA A 56 14.84 -9.56 0.33
N VAL A 57 15.33 -8.39 0.74
CA VAL A 57 16.75 -8.03 0.77
C VAL A 57 17.53 -8.99 1.70
N LYS A 58 17.03 -9.25 2.91
CA LYS A 58 17.65 -10.21 3.84
C LYS A 58 17.73 -11.63 3.28
N LEU A 59 16.80 -12.01 2.40
CA LEU A 59 16.78 -13.30 1.71
C LEU A 59 17.63 -13.31 0.42
N GLY A 60 18.34 -12.22 0.08
CA GLY A 60 19.12 -12.10 -1.14
C GLY A 60 18.29 -11.98 -2.42
N LYS A 61 17.03 -11.53 -2.32
CA LYS A 61 16.08 -11.42 -3.43
C LYS A 61 15.45 -10.02 -3.49
N PRO A 62 16.24 -8.94 -3.68
CA PRO A 62 15.76 -7.56 -3.56
C PRO A 62 14.56 -7.22 -4.46
N ASP A 63 14.49 -7.82 -5.65
CA ASP A 63 13.42 -7.53 -6.63
C ASP A 63 12.13 -8.35 -6.42
N LEU A 64 12.10 -9.25 -5.43
CA LEU A 64 10.98 -10.16 -5.21
C LEU A 64 9.64 -9.44 -5.02
N THR A 65 9.69 -8.24 -4.44
CA THR A 65 8.49 -7.43 -4.15
C THR A 65 8.03 -6.58 -5.32
N ASN A 66 8.85 -6.35 -6.36
CA ASN A 66 8.53 -5.41 -7.45
C ASN A 66 7.24 -5.78 -8.20
N LYS A 67 6.89 -7.07 -8.23
CA LYS A 67 5.64 -7.57 -8.80
C LYS A 67 4.36 -7.10 -8.09
N TYR A 68 4.47 -6.45 -6.93
CA TYR A 68 3.34 -5.91 -6.15
C TYR A 68 3.23 -4.39 -6.24
N LEU A 69 4.08 -3.71 -7.02
CA LEU A 69 4.06 -2.26 -7.16
C LEU A 69 2.73 -1.74 -7.72
N ASP A 70 2.02 -2.54 -8.50
CA ASP A 70 0.67 -2.22 -8.99
C ASP A 70 -0.33 -2.05 -7.83
N LEU A 71 -0.29 -2.93 -6.83
CA LEU A 71 -1.11 -2.83 -5.62
C LEU A 71 -0.70 -1.64 -4.75
N VAL A 72 0.61 -1.37 -4.63
CA VAL A 72 1.11 -0.19 -3.93
C VAL A 72 0.61 1.08 -4.59
N ALA A 73 0.67 1.18 -5.92
CA ALA A 73 0.18 2.34 -6.65
C ALA A 73 -1.33 2.56 -6.46
N VAL A 74 -2.12 1.48 -6.50
CA VAL A 74 -3.57 1.56 -6.23
C VAL A 74 -3.82 2.07 -4.82
N ALA A 75 -3.16 1.50 -3.81
CA ALA A 75 -3.34 1.87 -2.42
C ALA A 75 -2.90 3.31 -2.14
N THR A 76 -1.68 3.70 -2.53
CA THR A 76 -1.15 5.06 -2.35
C THR A 76 -2.04 6.11 -2.99
N ALA A 77 -2.55 5.86 -4.20
CA ALA A 77 -3.47 6.78 -4.85
C ALA A 77 -4.84 6.81 -4.13
N SER A 78 -5.37 5.66 -3.72
CA SER A 78 -6.67 5.54 -3.03
C SER A 78 -6.68 6.25 -1.67
N ASP A 79 -5.53 6.25 -0.99
CA ASP A 79 -5.34 6.82 0.33
C ASP A 79 -5.03 8.33 0.30
N ILE A 80 -4.87 8.90 -0.91
CA ILE A 80 -4.69 10.34 -1.15
C ILE A 80 -3.49 10.92 -0.35
N VAL A 81 -2.46 10.11 -0.15
CA VAL A 81 -1.20 10.56 0.46
C VAL A 81 -0.36 11.38 -0.53
N PRO A 82 0.53 12.27 -0.07
CA PRO A 82 1.38 13.08 -0.94
C PRO A 82 2.15 12.28 -2.00
N MET A 83 2.08 12.75 -3.26
CA MET A 83 2.81 12.17 -4.40
C MET A 83 4.22 12.74 -4.54
N THR A 84 4.97 12.70 -3.45
CA THR A 84 6.34 13.21 -3.31
C THR A 84 7.31 12.05 -3.13
N ASP A 85 8.61 12.33 -3.29
CA ASP A 85 9.71 11.41 -2.99
C ASP A 85 9.43 9.93 -3.38
N GLU A 86 9.40 9.02 -2.41
CA GLU A 86 9.25 7.59 -2.63
C GLU A 86 7.90 7.23 -3.25
N ASN A 87 6.80 7.83 -2.79
CA ASN A 87 5.47 7.57 -3.34
C ASN A 87 5.44 7.85 -4.84
N ARG A 88 6.09 8.92 -5.30
CA ARG A 88 6.15 9.25 -6.73
C ARG A 88 6.80 8.13 -7.54
N ILE A 89 7.87 7.53 -7.03
CA ILE A 89 8.58 6.44 -7.73
C ILE A 89 7.75 5.16 -7.70
N LEU A 90 7.26 4.77 -6.52
CA LEU A 90 6.46 3.55 -6.33
C LEU A 90 5.20 3.59 -7.21
N VAL A 91 4.49 4.72 -7.22
CA VAL A 91 3.27 4.90 -8.02
C VAL A 91 3.60 4.93 -9.51
N LYS A 92 4.69 5.57 -9.93
CA LYS A 92 5.11 5.58 -11.34
C LYS A 92 5.36 4.16 -11.86
N GLU A 93 6.12 3.35 -11.13
CA GLU A 93 6.42 1.97 -11.54
C GLU A 93 5.18 1.07 -11.44
N GLY A 94 4.35 1.25 -10.41
CA GLY A 94 3.09 0.51 -10.31
C GLY A 94 2.07 0.84 -11.40
N LEU A 95 1.96 2.11 -11.81
CA LEU A 95 1.14 2.52 -12.95
C LEU A 95 1.63 1.89 -14.26
N LYS A 96 2.94 1.72 -14.46
CA LYS A 96 3.44 0.98 -15.64
C LYS A 96 2.94 -0.47 -15.62
N LEU A 97 3.00 -1.14 -14.48
CA LEU A 97 2.49 -2.53 -14.36
C LEU A 97 0.98 -2.58 -14.62
N LEU A 98 0.20 -1.66 -14.03
CA LEU A 98 -1.25 -1.57 -14.25
C LEU A 98 -1.62 -1.37 -15.73
N ASN A 99 -0.82 -0.63 -16.49
CA ASN A 99 -1.10 -0.32 -17.89
C ASN A 99 -0.52 -1.34 -18.88
N THR A 100 0.46 -2.15 -18.49
CA THR A 100 1.13 -3.09 -19.41
C THR A 100 0.78 -4.55 -19.12
N ASN A 101 0.61 -4.92 -17.86
CA ASN A 101 0.31 -6.28 -17.44
C ASN A 101 -0.52 -6.27 -16.13
N PRO A 102 -1.76 -5.74 -16.15
CA PRO A 102 -2.61 -5.71 -14.96
C PRO A 102 -2.97 -7.12 -14.49
N ARG A 103 -3.14 -7.27 -13.17
CA ARG A 103 -3.70 -8.48 -12.58
C ARG A 103 -5.12 -8.71 -13.10
N ASN A 104 -5.50 -9.98 -13.29
CA ASN A 104 -6.85 -10.35 -13.73
C ASN A 104 -7.97 -9.68 -12.92
N SER A 105 -7.80 -9.57 -11.59
CA SER A 105 -8.77 -8.90 -10.72
C SER A 105 -8.89 -7.40 -11.04
N ILE A 106 -7.77 -6.73 -11.31
CA ILE A 106 -7.73 -5.30 -11.64
C ILE A 106 -8.24 -5.08 -13.06
N THR A 107 -7.87 -5.92 -14.03
CA THR A 107 -8.42 -5.91 -15.39
C THR A 107 -9.95 -5.95 -15.34
N ARG A 108 -10.50 -6.85 -14.54
CA ARG A 108 -11.95 -6.96 -14.39
C ARG A 108 -12.58 -5.70 -13.79
N LEU A 109 -11.92 -5.08 -12.82
CA LEU A 109 -12.39 -3.81 -12.26
C LEU A 109 -12.34 -2.67 -13.29
N ILE A 110 -11.29 -2.62 -14.12
CA ILE A 110 -11.15 -1.64 -15.21
C ILE A 110 -12.30 -1.79 -16.23
N GLU A 111 -12.60 -3.01 -16.65
CA GLU A 111 -13.72 -3.32 -17.56
C GLU A 111 -15.07 -2.91 -16.98
N LEU A 112 -15.36 -3.30 -15.73
CA LEU A 112 -16.61 -2.94 -15.05
C LEU A 112 -16.74 -1.43 -14.82
N SER A 113 -15.63 -0.71 -14.85
CA SER A 113 -15.55 0.73 -14.67
C SER A 113 -15.60 1.52 -15.99
N GLY A 114 -15.65 0.87 -17.16
CA GLY A 114 -15.65 1.54 -18.47
C GLY A 114 -14.32 2.26 -18.79
N LEU A 115 -13.20 1.72 -18.32
CA LEU A 115 -11.86 2.30 -18.47
C LEU A 115 -10.94 1.51 -19.43
N GLU A 116 -11.45 0.48 -20.10
CA GLU A 116 -10.70 -0.49 -20.90
C GLU A 116 -9.88 0.11 -22.06
N SER A 117 -10.29 1.27 -22.59
CA SER A 117 -9.60 1.93 -23.71
C SER A 117 -8.72 3.11 -23.27
N LYS A 118 -8.40 3.22 -21.97
CA LYS A 118 -7.69 4.37 -21.40
C LYS A 118 -6.40 3.96 -20.71
N THR A 119 -5.40 4.81 -20.79
CA THR A 119 -4.26 4.75 -19.87
C THR A 119 -4.76 5.06 -18.47
N ILE A 120 -4.59 4.12 -17.54
CA ILE A 120 -4.94 4.27 -16.14
C ILE A 120 -3.99 5.27 -15.49
N THR A 121 -4.57 6.30 -14.89
CA THR A 121 -3.89 7.34 -14.12
C THR A 121 -4.25 7.27 -12.64
N THR A 122 -3.54 8.01 -11.79
CA THR A 122 -3.90 8.18 -10.37
C THR A 122 -5.33 8.71 -10.21
N SER A 123 -5.76 9.64 -11.06
CA SER A 123 -7.14 10.16 -11.05
C SER A 123 -8.17 9.07 -11.33
N ASN A 124 -7.90 8.15 -12.27
CA ASN A 124 -8.79 7.01 -12.51
C ASN A 124 -8.86 6.07 -11.30
N ILE A 125 -7.75 5.90 -10.59
CA ILE A 125 -7.74 5.12 -9.36
C ILE A 125 -8.63 5.79 -8.31
N VAL A 126 -8.38 7.06 -7.98
CA VAL A 126 -9.08 7.80 -6.92
C VAL A 126 -10.59 7.88 -7.13
N PHE A 127 -11.01 8.21 -8.36
CA PHE A 127 -12.42 8.51 -8.64
C PHE A 127 -13.22 7.30 -9.13
N THR A 128 -12.56 6.21 -9.49
CA THR A 128 -13.24 5.07 -10.13
C THR A 128 -12.86 3.76 -9.47
N LEU A 129 -11.58 3.38 -9.50
CA LEU A 129 -11.18 2.05 -9.02
C LEU A 129 -11.32 1.92 -7.49
N ALA A 130 -10.94 2.95 -6.74
CA ALA A 130 -11.02 3.00 -5.28
C ALA A 130 -12.47 3.13 -4.76
N GLN A 131 -13.35 3.75 -5.54
CA GLN A 131 -14.76 3.96 -5.17
C GLN A 131 -15.66 2.76 -5.47
N ASN A 132 -15.09 1.68 -6.04
CA ASN A 132 -15.88 0.51 -6.43
C ASN A 132 -16.63 -0.10 -5.23
N LYS A 133 -17.90 -0.44 -5.46
CA LYS A 133 -18.91 -0.79 -4.46
C LYS A 133 -18.62 -2.05 -3.61
N CYS A 134 -17.48 -2.72 -3.79
CA CYS A 134 -17.16 -3.93 -3.02
C CYS A 134 -17.07 -3.68 -1.51
N CYS A 135 -16.50 -2.54 -1.08
CA CYS A 135 -16.42 -2.19 0.35
C CYS A 135 -17.57 -1.29 0.84
N ARG A 136 -18.36 -0.72 -0.09
CA ARG A 136 -19.55 0.08 0.23
C ARG A 136 -20.81 -0.72 -0.10
N GLN A 137 -20.99 -1.84 0.58
CA GLN A 137 -22.32 -2.43 0.74
C GLN A 137 -22.89 -1.91 2.07
N ASN A 138 -23.65 -0.82 2.00
CA ASN A 138 -24.73 -0.39 2.88
C ASN A 138 -24.86 1.13 2.84
N GLY A 139 -25.99 1.58 2.31
CA GLY A 139 -26.43 2.95 2.14
C GLY A 139 -27.70 2.92 1.32
#